data_AF-A0A3C1BAU7-F1
#
_entry.id   AF-A0A3C1BAU7-F1
#
_cell.length_a   1.000
_cell.length_b   1.000
_cell.length_c   1.000
_cell.angle_alpha   90.00
_cell.angle_beta   90.00
_cell.angle_gamma   90.00
#
_symmetry.space_group_name_H-M   'P 1'
#
loop_
_entity.id
_entity.type
_entity.pdbx_description
1 polymer ?
#
loop_
_entity_poly.entity_id
_entity_poly.type
_entity_poly.pdbx_seq_one_letter_code
_entity_poly.pdbx_strand_id
1 'polypeptide(L)'
;MNSAKQIEAIPEQALAWHQEGRGAVLATVVQTWGSAPRRIGGQMAISGQGDMAGSVSGGCVEGAVVLEALEALSAGEIKVLEYGISDGDAFAVGLACGGTIRVLLEPVGAVLSEPLLAELVAARAARQPMVYCVNCETGANALHAHGYEERMRLDRSGFEPDGNTFVSVHNPKLRLIIVGAVHIAQALVPMAELAGFDVYLIDPRGSFGSIERFPNHQIIEEWPDQALCD
;
A
#
# COMPACT_ATOMS: atom_id res chain seq x y z
N MET A 1 18.68 0.50 -8.44
CA MET A 1 17.35 0.00 -8.05
C MET A 1 16.73 1.06 -7.14
N ASN A 2 15.62 1.68 -7.56
CA ASN A 2 15.18 2.98 -7.03
C ASN A 2 14.50 2.83 -5.65
N SER A 3 14.93 3.62 -4.65
CA SER A 3 14.46 3.57 -3.25
C SER A 3 12.94 3.74 -3.10
N ALA A 4 12.27 4.36 -4.08
CA ALA A 4 10.82 4.52 -4.11
C ALA A 4 10.06 3.18 -4.27
N LYS A 5 10.63 2.18 -4.97
CA LYS A 5 10.00 0.85 -5.11
C LYS A 5 9.93 0.07 -3.78
N GLN A 6 10.80 0.37 -2.81
CA GLN A 6 10.84 -0.34 -1.53
C GLN A 6 9.76 0.12 -0.54
N ILE A 7 9.15 1.30 -0.74
CA ILE A 7 8.19 1.88 0.23
C ILE A 7 6.76 1.32 0.04
N GLU A 8 6.45 0.73 -1.11
CA GLU A 8 5.08 0.34 -1.48
C GLU A 8 4.83 -1.18 -1.48
N ALA A 9 5.89 -1.98 -1.37
CA ALA A 9 5.84 -3.45 -1.44
C ALA A 9 5.61 -4.09 -0.06
N ILE A 10 4.62 -3.58 0.69
CA ILE A 10 4.42 -3.96 2.10
C ILE A 10 3.86 -5.38 2.25
N PRO A 11 2.78 -5.79 1.53
CA PRO A 11 2.34 -7.19 1.53
C PRO A 11 3.44 -8.17 1.10
N GLU A 12 4.23 -7.80 0.09
CA GLU A 12 5.35 -8.57 -0.43
C GLU A 12 6.43 -8.77 0.66
N GLN A 13 6.76 -7.72 1.40
CA GLN A 13 7.74 -7.78 2.47
C GLN A 13 7.27 -8.64 3.66
N ALA A 14 6.00 -8.52 4.04
CA ALA A 14 5.40 -9.34 5.10
C ALA A 14 5.42 -10.84 4.72
N LEU A 15 5.05 -11.15 3.48
CA LEU A 15 5.09 -12.52 2.95
C LEU A 15 6.51 -13.08 2.98
N ALA A 16 7.49 -12.32 2.49
CA ALA A 16 8.89 -12.74 2.46
C ALA A 16 9.42 -13.05 3.86
N TRP A 17 9.20 -12.17 4.84
CA TRP A 17 9.63 -12.42 6.23
C TRP A 17 8.96 -13.64 6.85
N HIS A 18 7.68 -13.88 6.57
CA HIS A 18 7.00 -15.07 7.02
C HIS A 18 7.61 -16.34 6.42
N GLN A 19 7.82 -16.36 5.09
CA GLN A 19 8.41 -17.51 4.38
C GLN A 19 9.87 -17.77 4.76
N GLU A 20 10.61 -16.74 5.17
CA GLU A 20 11.95 -16.84 5.78
C GLU A 20 11.95 -17.44 7.21
N GLY A 21 10.77 -17.68 7.79
CA GLY A 21 10.63 -18.19 9.16
C GLY A 21 10.88 -17.13 10.24
N ARG A 22 10.91 -15.84 9.88
CA ARG A 22 11.12 -14.73 10.84
C ARG A 22 9.83 -14.32 11.56
N GLY A 23 8.68 -14.82 11.10
CA GLY A 23 7.36 -14.33 11.50
C GLY A 23 7.10 -12.93 10.94
N ALA A 24 5.83 -12.60 10.72
CA ALA A 24 5.43 -11.29 10.21
C ALA A 24 4.03 -10.92 10.69
N VAL A 25 3.81 -9.62 10.87
CA VAL A 25 2.50 -9.00 11.08
C VAL A 25 2.31 -7.94 10.01
N LEU A 26 1.14 -7.95 9.38
CA LEU A 26 0.69 -6.86 8.52
C LEU A 26 -0.18 -5.92 9.36
N ALA A 27 0.26 -4.67 9.49
CA ALA A 27 -0.48 -3.61 10.14
C ALA A 27 -1.14 -2.71 9.10
N THR A 28 -2.45 -2.49 9.19
CA THR A 28 -3.23 -1.71 8.22
C THR A 28 -4.03 -0.61 8.93
N VAL A 29 -3.95 0.63 8.45
CA VAL A 29 -4.81 1.73 8.91
C VAL A 29 -6.23 1.49 8.39
N VAL A 30 -7.15 1.12 9.28
CA VAL A 30 -8.54 0.80 8.91
C VAL A 30 -9.49 1.98 9.07
N GLN A 31 -9.13 2.95 9.90
CA GLN A 31 -9.94 4.14 10.14
C GLN A 31 -9.09 5.34 10.52
N THR A 32 -9.57 6.53 10.18
CA THR A 32 -8.92 7.81 10.48
C THR A 32 -9.97 8.85 10.87
N TRP A 33 -9.67 9.70 11.85
CA TRP A 33 -10.47 10.87 12.22
C TRP A 33 -9.58 12.12 12.32
N GLY A 34 -10.12 13.26 11.92
CA GLY A 34 -9.37 14.51 11.86
C GLY A 34 -8.20 14.43 10.89
N SER A 35 -7.13 15.17 11.17
CA SER A 35 -5.92 15.18 10.37
C SER A 35 -5.07 13.94 10.69
N ALA A 36 -5.24 12.86 9.92
CA ALA A 36 -4.39 11.68 10.00
C ALA A 36 -3.25 11.75 8.95
N PRO A 37 -2.01 11.36 9.31
CA PRO A 37 -0.84 11.51 8.44
C PRO A 37 -0.77 10.43 7.34
N ARG A 38 -1.44 9.28 7.55
CA ARG A 38 -1.66 8.24 6.55
C ARG A 38 -3.15 8.10 6.27
N ARG A 39 -3.48 7.66 5.06
CA ARG A 39 -4.85 7.37 4.63
C ARG A 39 -5.27 5.98 5.08
N ILE A 40 -6.58 5.74 5.09
CA ILE A 40 -7.14 4.39 5.20
C ILE A 40 -6.53 3.50 4.12
N GLY A 41 -6.08 2.31 4.51
CA GLY A 41 -5.32 1.38 3.68
C GLY A 41 -3.80 1.58 3.72
N GLY A 42 -3.28 2.57 4.45
CA GLY A 42 -1.83 2.68 4.70
C GLY A 42 -1.32 1.47 5.50
N GLN A 43 -0.17 0.91 5.09
CA GLN A 43 0.32 -0.35 5.66
C GLN A 43 1.74 -0.24 6.23
N MET A 44 2.02 -1.10 7.19
CA MET A 44 3.34 -1.39 7.73
C MET A 44 3.49 -2.90 7.94
N ALA A 45 4.59 -3.48 7.48
CA ALA A 45 4.97 -4.85 7.81
C ALA A 45 5.92 -4.81 9.01
N ILE A 46 5.77 -5.76 9.94
CA ILE A 46 6.63 -5.92 11.11
C ILE A 46 7.10 -7.38 11.16
N SER A 47 8.40 -7.62 11.25
CA SER A 47 8.94 -8.98 11.44
C SER A 47 8.90 -9.42 12.90
N GLY A 48 9.06 -10.72 13.18
CA GLY A 48 9.17 -11.22 14.56
C GLY A 48 10.40 -10.75 15.35
N GLN A 49 11.35 -10.08 14.69
CA GLN A 49 12.51 -9.43 15.34
C GLN A 49 12.29 -7.92 15.56
N GLY A 50 11.13 -7.38 15.15
CA GLY A 50 10.80 -5.96 15.27
C GLY A 50 11.27 -5.08 14.10
N ASP A 51 11.92 -5.64 13.07
CA ASP A 51 12.18 -4.90 11.83
C ASP A 51 10.87 -4.44 11.19
N MET A 52 10.84 -3.22 10.65
CA MET A 52 9.63 -2.64 10.05
C MET A 52 9.86 -2.13 8.62
N ALA A 53 8.84 -2.25 7.78
CA ALA A 53 8.78 -1.69 6.43
C ALA A 53 7.43 -1.00 6.22
N GLY A 54 7.43 0.16 5.58
CA GLY A 54 6.21 0.99 5.48
C GLY A 54 5.96 1.80 6.74
N SER A 55 4.73 2.30 6.90
CA SER A 55 4.37 3.15 8.04
C SER A 55 2.86 3.42 8.10
N VAL A 56 2.33 3.42 9.33
CA VAL A 56 0.92 3.72 9.62
C VAL A 56 0.67 5.17 10.07
N SER A 57 1.71 5.91 10.48
CA SER A 57 1.55 7.30 10.94
C SER A 57 2.62 8.31 10.49
N GLY A 58 3.69 7.87 9.86
CA GLY A 58 4.82 8.71 9.47
C GLY A 58 5.84 8.99 10.58
N GLY A 59 5.79 8.28 11.70
CA GLY A 59 6.86 8.25 12.72
C GLY A 59 6.40 8.40 14.18
N CYS A 60 5.14 8.75 14.45
CA CYS A 60 4.68 9.06 15.81
C CYS A 60 4.36 7.82 16.65
N VAL A 61 3.70 6.81 16.07
CA VAL A 61 3.18 5.65 16.81
C VAL A 61 3.83 4.31 16.39
N GLU A 62 4.74 4.32 15.42
CA GLU A 62 5.36 3.12 14.84
C GLU A 62 5.99 2.22 15.91
N GLY A 63 6.73 2.79 16.87
CA GLY A 63 7.34 2.01 17.95
C GLY A 63 6.32 1.31 18.84
N ALA A 64 5.19 1.96 19.13
CA ALA A 64 4.10 1.35 19.90
C ALA A 64 3.42 0.24 19.09
N VAL A 65 3.15 0.48 17.81
CA VAL A 65 2.56 -0.52 16.90
C VAL A 65 3.46 -1.76 16.79
N VAL A 66 4.79 -1.59 16.75
CA VAL A 66 5.73 -2.72 16.73
C VAL A 66 5.63 -3.57 18.00
N LEU A 67 5.55 -2.97 19.18
CA LEU A 67 5.41 -3.71 20.44
C LEU A 67 4.11 -4.54 20.45
N GLU A 68 3.00 -3.90 20.10
CA GLU A 68 1.68 -4.53 20.02
C GLU A 68 1.64 -5.64 18.94
N ALA A 69 2.35 -5.44 17.83
CA ALA A 69 2.47 -6.44 16.77
C ALA A 69 3.26 -7.68 17.22
N LEU A 70 4.34 -7.51 17.97
CA LEU A 70 5.10 -8.65 18.52
C LEU A 70 4.25 -9.47 19.50
N GLU A 71 3.44 -8.81 20.33
CA GLU A 71 2.49 -9.48 21.22
C GLU A 71 1.41 -10.24 20.43
N ALA A 72 0.79 -9.59 19.44
CA ALA A 72 -0.22 -10.22 18.57
C ALA A 72 0.35 -11.42 17.82
N LEU A 73 1.59 -11.32 17.33
CA LEU A 73 2.29 -12.42 16.67
C LEU A 73 2.52 -13.61 17.60
N SER A 74 2.93 -13.35 18.84
CA SER A 74 3.13 -14.41 19.84
C SER A 74 1.82 -15.07 20.27
N ALA A 75 0.72 -14.32 20.35
CA ALA A 75 -0.59 -14.84 20.67
C ALA A 75 -1.24 -15.58 19.48
N GLY A 76 -0.87 -15.20 18.24
CA GLY A 76 -1.51 -15.67 17.02
C GLY A 76 -2.91 -15.08 16.84
N GLU A 77 -3.15 -13.89 17.39
CA GLU A 77 -4.48 -13.28 17.47
C GLU A 77 -4.56 -11.96 16.69
N ILE A 78 -5.75 -11.67 16.18
CA ILE A 78 -6.07 -10.40 15.53
C ILE A 78 -6.17 -9.31 16.59
N LYS A 79 -5.67 -8.10 16.30
CA LYS A 79 -5.76 -6.97 17.23
C LYS A 79 -6.09 -5.69 16.50
N VAL A 80 -7.02 -4.90 17.03
CA VAL A 80 -7.30 -3.55 16.54
C VAL A 80 -6.86 -2.55 17.60
N LEU A 81 -5.94 -1.67 17.22
CA LEU A 81 -5.38 -0.62 18.06
C LEU A 81 -6.02 0.71 17.70
N GLU A 82 -6.13 1.61 18.67
CA GLU A 82 -6.57 2.98 18.48
C GLU A 82 -5.54 3.95 19.06
N TYR A 83 -5.11 4.91 18.25
CA TYR A 83 -4.13 5.93 18.62
C TYR A 83 -4.69 7.31 18.28
N GLY A 84 -4.73 8.22 19.25
CA GLY A 84 -5.22 9.59 19.08
C GLY A 84 -4.68 10.54 20.15
N ILE A 85 -5.17 11.78 20.18
CA ILE A 85 -4.90 12.68 21.31
C ILE A 85 -5.75 12.22 22.49
N SER A 86 -5.12 11.82 23.60
CA SER A 86 -5.77 11.70 24.89
C SER A 86 -5.76 13.07 25.56
N ASP A 87 -6.94 13.65 25.82
CA ASP A 87 -7.08 14.91 26.58
C ASP A 87 -6.71 14.76 28.09
N GLY A 88 -6.24 13.59 28.54
CA GLY A 88 -6.06 13.30 29.97
C GLY A 88 -4.76 12.58 30.37
N ASP A 89 -4.05 11.93 29.45
CA ASP A 89 -2.79 11.22 29.76
C ASP A 89 -1.62 11.85 29.00
N ALA A 90 -0.78 12.60 29.72
CA ALA A 90 0.46 13.19 29.20
C ALA A 90 1.51 12.15 28.75
N PHE A 91 1.19 10.85 28.83
CA PHE A 91 2.04 9.71 28.46
C PHE A 91 1.42 8.79 27.40
N ALA A 92 0.21 9.08 26.90
CA ALA A 92 -0.38 8.29 25.82
C ALA A 92 0.34 8.59 24.49
N VAL A 93 0.80 7.55 23.80
CA VAL A 93 1.43 7.70 22.48
C VAL A 93 0.36 8.18 21.49
N GLY A 94 0.45 9.44 21.07
CA GLY A 94 -0.53 10.11 20.23
C GLY A 94 0.05 10.59 18.90
N LEU A 95 -0.84 11.02 18.01
CA LEU A 95 -0.45 11.60 16.72
C LEU A 95 -0.12 13.08 16.89
N ALA A 96 1.08 13.50 16.46
CA ALA A 96 1.51 14.89 16.53
C ALA A 96 0.64 15.86 15.70
N CYS A 97 -0.06 15.36 14.69
CA CYS A 97 -0.99 16.12 13.84
C CYS A 97 -2.39 16.30 14.44
N GLY A 98 -2.66 15.65 15.57
CA GLY A 98 -3.91 15.77 16.32
C GLY A 98 -5.13 15.04 15.77
N GLY A 99 -4.91 14.07 14.88
CA GLY A 99 -5.95 13.12 14.47
C GLY A 99 -6.01 11.88 15.38
N THR A 100 -6.88 10.94 14.98
CA THR A 100 -6.96 9.59 15.54
C THR A 100 -6.88 8.58 14.39
N ILE A 101 -6.22 7.45 14.60
CA ILE A 101 -6.21 6.31 13.67
C ILE A 101 -6.57 5.01 14.39
N ARG A 102 -7.22 4.09 13.67
CA ARG A 102 -7.30 2.68 14.05
C ARG A 102 -6.41 1.85 13.15
N VAL A 103 -5.63 0.97 13.76
CA VAL A 103 -4.67 0.09 13.08
C VAL A 103 -5.04 -1.35 13.39
N LEU A 104 -5.35 -2.11 12.35
CA LEU A 104 -5.57 -3.55 12.42
C LEU A 104 -4.21 -4.26 12.32
N LEU A 105 -3.96 -5.23 13.20
CA LEU A 105 -2.79 -6.10 13.20
C LEU A 105 -3.20 -7.53 12.85
N GLU A 106 -2.55 -8.08 11.84
CA GLU A 106 -2.83 -9.42 11.33
C GLU A 106 -1.52 -10.22 11.28
N PRO A 107 -1.28 -11.09 12.27
CA PRO A 107 -0.20 -12.08 12.21
C PRO A 107 -0.34 -12.98 10.98
N VAL A 108 0.69 -13.00 10.13
CA VAL A 108 0.74 -13.83 8.92
C VAL A 108 0.88 -15.31 9.32
N GLY A 109 0.03 -16.16 8.75
CA GLY A 109 -0.07 -17.59 9.01
C GLY A 109 -1.07 -17.96 10.11
N ALA A 110 -1.24 -17.12 11.13
CA ALA A 110 -2.19 -17.37 12.23
C ALA A 110 -3.55 -16.70 12.00
N VAL A 111 -3.55 -15.45 11.52
CA VAL A 111 -4.76 -14.67 11.22
C VAL A 111 -4.86 -14.45 9.72
N LEU A 112 -3.86 -13.78 9.13
CA LEU A 112 -3.78 -13.57 7.69
C LEU A 112 -3.20 -14.84 7.05
N SER A 113 -4.03 -15.57 6.31
CA SER A 113 -3.63 -16.79 5.62
C SER A 113 -2.45 -16.54 4.67
N GLU A 114 -1.37 -17.33 4.80
CA GLU A 114 -0.19 -17.21 3.93
C GLU A 114 -0.52 -17.45 2.45
N PRO A 115 -1.29 -18.50 2.06
CA PRO A 115 -1.68 -18.70 0.66
C PRO A 115 -2.47 -17.51 0.09
N LEU A 116 -3.33 -16.90 0.91
CA LEU A 116 -4.11 -15.73 0.52
C LEU A 116 -3.20 -14.51 0.31
N LEU A 117 -2.25 -14.27 1.22
CA LEU A 117 -1.28 -13.19 1.05
C LEU A 117 -0.40 -13.41 -0.19
N ALA A 118 0.01 -14.65 -0.47
CA ALA A 118 0.74 -15.01 -1.68
C ALA A 118 -0.07 -14.75 -2.96
N GLU A 119 -1.36 -15.06 -2.96
CA GLU A 119 -2.27 -14.75 -4.07
C GLU A 119 -2.38 -13.24 -4.30
N LEU A 120 -2.55 -12.44 -3.24
CA LEU A 120 -2.58 -10.98 -3.33
C LEU A 120 -1.28 -10.43 -3.93
N VAL A 121 -0.13 -10.92 -3.48
CA VAL A 121 1.19 -10.53 -4.00
C VAL A 121 1.34 -10.89 -5.48
N ALA A 122 0.91 -12.09 -5.88
CA ALA A 122 0.95 -12.51 -7.28
C ALA A 122 0.05 -11.64 -8.17
N ALA A 123 -1.17 -11.33 -7.71
CA ALA A 123 -2.08 -10.45 -8.43
C ALA A 123 -1.54 -9.02 -8.58
N ARG A 124 -0.93 -8.47 -7.52
CA ARG A 124 -0.24 -7.16 -7.58
C ARG A 124 0.88 -7.16 -8.60
N ALA A 125 1.71 -8.21 -8.64
CA ALA A 125 2.77 -8.36 -9.64
C ALA A 125 2.22 -8.47 -11.07
N ALA A 126 1.08 -9.15 -11.24
CA ALA A 126 0.37 -9.26 -12.51
C ALA A 126 -0.48 -8.02 -12.87
N ARG A 127 -0.44 -6.96 -12.05
CA ARG A 127 -1.25 -5.73 -12.19
C ARG A 127 -2.76 -6.00 -12.24
N GLN A 128 -3.21 -7.05 -11.56
CA GLN A 128 -4.62 -7.39 -11.43
C GLN A 128 -5.21 -6.67 -10.19
N PRO A 129 -6.27 -5.86 -10.36
CA PRO A 129 -6.97 -5.27 -9.22
C PRO A 129 -7.51 -6.35 -8.29
N MET A 130 -7.26 -6.20 -6.99
CA MET A 130 -7.77 -7.11 -5.98
C MET A 130 -8.40 -6.35 -4.83
N VAL A 131 -9.39 -6.99 -4.19
CA VAL A 131 -9.92 -6.55 -2.91
C VAL A 131 -9.64 -7.60 -1.86
N TYR A 132 -9.07 -7.17 -0.74
CA TYR A 132 -8.91 -7.95 0.47
C TYR A 132 -9.99 -7.53 1.48
N CYS A 133 -10.76 -8.51 1.95
CA CYS A 133 -11.76 -8.30 3.00
C CYS A 133 -11.34 -9.04 4.26
N VAL A 134 -11.48 -8.38 5.41
CA VAL A 134 -11.23 -8.99 6.72
C VAL A 134 -12.27 -8.52 7.73
N ASN A 135 -12.83 -9.47 8.48
CA ASN A 135 -13.63 -9.16 9.65
C ASN A 135 -12.70 -8.86 10.84
N CYS A 136 -12.70 -7.63 11.32
CA CYS A 136 -11.77 -7.13 12.34
C CYS A 136 -11.97 -7.74 13.74
N GLU A 137 -13.05 -8.49 13.97
CA GLU A 137 -13.31 -9.19 15.25
C GLU A 137 -12.90 -10.65 15.19
N THR A 138 -13.20 -11.33 14.07
CA THR A 138 -13.01 -12.79 13.94
C THR A 138 -11.75 -13.17 13.17
N GLY A 139 -11.15 -12.25 12.42
CA GLY A 139 -10.03 -12.53 11.52
C GLY A 139 -10.41 -13.28 10.25
N ALA A 140 -11.69 -13.59 10.03
CA ALA A 140 -12.14 -14.21 8.79
C ALA A 140 -11.81 -13.30 7.59
N ASN A 141 -11.06 -13.82 6.63
CA ASN A 141 -10.55 -13.05 5.50
C ASN A 141 -10.70 -13.75 4.15
N ALA A 142 -10.79 -12.95 3.09
CA ALA A 142 -10.99 -13.40 1.72
C ALA A 142 -10.45 -12.39 0.69
N LEU A 143 -10.10 -12.89 -0.50
CA LEU A 143 -9.79 -12.08 -1.68
C LEU A 143 -10.94 -12.11 -2.69
N HIS A 144 -11.14 -10.97 -3.35
CA HIS A 144 -12.21 -10.77 -4.30
C HIS A 144 -11.70 -10.05 -5.56
N ALA A 145 -11.78 -10.73 -6.71
CA ALA A 145 -11.49 -10.15 -8.03
C ALA A 145 -12.65 -9.33 -8.60
N HIS A 146 -13.86 -9.60 -8.10
CA HIS A 146 -15.11 -9.03 -8.58
C HIS A 146 -16.04 -8.73 -7.40
N GLY A 147 -17.13 -7.99 -7.64
CA GLY A 147 -18.14 -7.62 -6.64
C GLY A 147 -17.85 -6.33 -5.88
N TYR A 148 -16.74 -5.66 -6.19
CA TYR A 148 -16.28 -4.41 -5.57
C TYR A 148 -15.92 -3.34 -6.61
N GLU A 149 -16.53 -3.39 -7.79
CA GLU A 149 -16.17 -2.59 -8.96
C GLU A 149 -16.19 -1.09 -8.68
N GLU A 150 -17.17 -0.61 -7.91
CA GLU A 150 -17.25 0.82 -7.56
C GLU A 150 -16.08 1.24 -6.64
N ARG A 151 -15.76 0.42 -5.62
CA ARG A 151 -14.64 0.70 -4.71
C ARG A 151 -13.29 0.61 -5.42
N MET A 152 -13.11 -0.36 -6.30
CA MET A 152 -11.93 -0.48 -7.16
C MET A 152 -11.81 0.76 -8.07
N ARG A 153 -12.88 1.16 -8.76
CA ARG A 153 -12.87 2.35 -9.63
C ARG A 153 -12.53 3.64 -8.89
N LEU A 154 -12.98 3.78 -7.64
CA LEU A 154 -12.74 4.96 -6.80
C LEU A 154 -11.47 4.88 -5.96
N ASP A 155 -10.73 3.77 -6.04
CA ASP A 155 -9.57 3.47 -5.21
C ASP A 155 -9.84 3.66 -3.70
N ARG A 156 -10.99 3.15 -3.23
CA ARG A 156 -11.53 3.47 -1.91
C ARG A 156 -11.62 2.24 -1.00
N SER A 157 -10.68 2.17 -0.07
CA SER A 157 -10.74 1.27 1.09
C SER A 157 -11.65 1.82 2.20
N GLY A 158 -12.16 0.96 3.06
CA GLY A 158 -12.99 1.33 4.20
C GLY A 158 -13.91 0.20 4.67
N PHE A 159 -14.67 0.43 5.74
CA PHE A 159 -15.60 -0.56 6.27
C PHE A 159 -16.81 -0.80 5.36
N GLU A 160 -17.37 -2.00 5.45
CA GLU A 160 -18.74 -2.28 5.01
C GLU A 160 -19.78 -1.67 5.95
N PRO A 161 -21.06 -1.60 5.56
CA PRO A 161 -22.13 -1.10 6.42
C PRO A 161 -22.29 -1.85 7.75
N ASP A 162 -21.75 -3.06 7.86
CA ASP A 162 -21.75 -3.85 9.10
C ASP A 162 -20.82 -3.29 10.19
N GLY A 163 -19.88 -2.39 9.83
CA GLY A 163 -18.91 -1.78 10.74
C GLY A 163 -17.77 -2.70 11.19
N ASN A 164 -17.79 -3.98 10.80
CA ASN A 164 -16.85 -5.00 11.28
C ASN A 164 -15.98 -5.57 10.15
N THR A 165 -16.44 -5.51 8.90
CA THR A 165 -15.68 -5.97 7.74
C THR A 165 -14.94 -4.81 7.10
N PHE A 166 -13.61 -4.82 7.18
CA PHE A 166 -12.76 -3.87 6.48
C PHE A 166 -12.47 -4.35 5.07
N VAL A 167 -12.63 -3.45 4.09
CA VAL A 167 -12.35 -3.69 2.67
C VAL A 167 -11.11 -2.89 2.28
N SER A 168 -10.04 -3.59 1.90
CA SER A 168 -8.81 -3.01 1.36
C SER A 168 -8.75 -3.19 -0.15
N VAL A 169 -8.68 -2.07 -0.88
CA VAL A 169 -8.55 -2.06 -2.34
C VAL A 169 -7.05 -2.03 -2.72
N HIS A 170 -6.64 -2.99 -3.54
CA HIS A 170 -5.29 -3.12 -4.08
C HIS A 170 -5.33 -2.98 -5.60
N ASN A 171 -5.36 -1.73 -6.07
CA ASN A 171 -5.25 -1.41 -7.48
C ASN A 171 -3.78 -1.35 -7.93
N PRO A 172 -3.47 -1.65 -9.21
CA PRO A 172 -2.20 -1.27 -9.79
C PRO A 172 -2.06 0.26 -9.84
N LYS A 173 -0.82 0.74 -9.93
CA LYS A 173 -0.54 2.17 -10.13
C LYS A 173 -1.31 2.72 -11.33
N LEU A 174 -1.82 3.93 -11.19
CA LEU A 174 -2.46 4.64 -12.29
C LEU A 174 -1.44 4.85 -13.41
N ARG A 175 -1.84 4.47 -14.63
CA ARG A 175 -1.03 4.70 -15.83
C ARG A 175 -1.15 6.16 -16.25
N LEU A 176 -0.02 6.84 -16.42
CA LEU A 176 0.05 8.16 -17.06
C LEU A 176 0.72 8.02 -18.43
N ILE A 177 -0.06 8.22 -19.48
CA ILE A 177 0.46 8.23 -20.85
C ILE A 177 0.79 9.67 -21.23
N ILE A 178 2.04 9.93 -21.62
CA ILE A 178 2.52 11.22 -22.08
C ILE A 178 2.84 11.09 -23.57
N VAL A 179 2.06 11.76 -24.40
CA VAL A 179 2.28 11.82 -25.86
C VAL A 179 3.09 13.07 -26.20
N GLY A 180 4.32 12.87 -26.66
CA GLY A 180 5.26 13.92 -27.04
C GLY A 180 6.39 14.10 -26.03
N ALA A 181 7.60 13.67 -26.40
CA ALA A 181 8.82 13.75 -25.62
C ALA A 181 9.53 15.12 -25.76
N VAL A 182 8.77 16.21 -25.78
CA VAL A 182 9.32 17.58 -25.86
C VAL A 182 9.87 18.04 -24.50
N HIS A 183 10.48 19.23 -24.45
CA HIS A 183 11.15 19.75 -23.24
C HIS A 183 10.25 19.79 -21.98
N ILE A 184 8.93 19.99 -22.12
CA ILE A 184 7.98 19.95 -20.99
C ILE A 184 7.94 18.55 -20.36
N ALA A 185 7.99 17.49 -21.17
CA ALA A 185 7.94 16.12 -20.68
C ALA A 185 9.14 15.78 -19.78
N GLN A 186 10.32 16.40 -20.00
CA GLN A 186 11.51 16.18 -19.17
C GLN A 186 11.29 16.59 -17.71
N ALA A 187 10.46 17.61 -17.48
CA ALA A 187 10.08 18.01 -16.13
C ALA A 187 8.89 17.19 -15.61
N LEU A 188 7.90 16.91 -16.47
CA LEU A 188 6.67 16.22 -16.08
C LEU A 188 6.91 14.77 -15.64
N VAL A 189 7.69 14.01 -16.41
CA VAL A 189 7.95 12.59 -16.16
C VAL A 189 8.43 12.32 -14.72
N PRO A 190 9.53 12.93 -14.23
CA PRO A 190 9.99 12.65 -12.86
C PRO A 190 9.00 13.10 -11.79
N MET A 191 8.25 14.19 -12.02
CA MET A 191 7.19 14.62 -11.08
C MET A 191 6.05 13.60 -11.01
N ALA A 192 5.65 13.03 -12.15
CA ALA A 192 4.60 12.03 -12.21
C ALA A 192 5.02 10.72 -11.55
N GLU A 193 6.25 10.26 -11.77
CA GLU A 193 6.79 9.08 -11.09
C GLU A 193 6.86 9.28 -9.57
N LEU A 194 7.33 10.45 -9.12
CA LEU A 194 7.36 10.80 -7.70
C LEU A 194 5.95 10.88 -7.08
N ALA A 195 4.94 11.24 -7.88
CA ALA A 195 3.54 11.22 -7.48
C ALA A 195 2.92 9.81 -7.50
N GLY A 196 3.68 8.78 -7.92
CA GLY A 196 3.26 7.37 -7.89
C GLY A 196 2.61 6.87 -9.19
N PHE A 197 2.67 7.63 -10.29
CA PHE A 197 2.17 7.16 -11.59
C PHE A 197 3.13 6.16 -12.23
N ASP A 198 2.56 5.23 -13.00
CA ASP A 198 3.27 4.39 -13.94
C ASP A 198 3.30 5.10 -15.30
N VAL A 199 4.45 5.71 -15.64
CA VAL A 199 4.56 6.67 -16.75
C VAL A 199 4.98 5.97 -18.04
N TYR A 200 4.23 6.20 -19.12
CA TYR A 200 4.53 5.74 -20.47
C TYR A 200 4.75 6.96 -21.36
N LEU A 201 5.95 7.12 -21.90
CA LEU A 201 6.29 8.22 -22.79
C LEU A 201 6.30 7.74 -24.25
N ILE A 202 5.47 8.37 -25.08
CA ILE A 202 5.30 8.02 -26.50
C ILE A 202 5.83 9.17 -27.37
N ASP A 203 6.82 8.91 -28.22
CA ASP A 203 7.21 9.84 -29.28
C ASP A 203 7.87 9.06 -30.44
N PRO A 204 7.34 9.12 -31.67
CA PRO A 204 7.91 8.42 -32.82
C PRO A 204 9.23 9.03 -33.31
N ARG A 205 9.62 10.20 -32.79
CA ARG A 205 10.83 10.91 -33.21
C ARG A 205 11.94 10.61 -32.20
N GLY A 206 12.85 9.72 -32.55
CA GLY A 206 13.99 9.35 -31.70
C GLY A 206 14.91 10.52 -31.30
N SER A 207 14.91 11.63 -32.05
CA SER A 207 15.62 12.86 -31.62
C SER A 207 14.99 13.52 -30.39
N PHE A 208 13.70 13.26 -30.14
CA PHE A 208 12.98 13.75 -28.99
C PHE A 208 12.91 12.69 -27.88
N GLY A 209 12.38 11.51 -28.18
CA GLY A 209 12.28 10.39 -27.26
C GLY A 209 13.59 9.59 -27.23
N SER A 210 14.61 10.10 -26.54
CA SER A 210 15.90 9.40 -26.40
C SER A 210 16.28 9.18 -24.95
N ILE A 211 17.10 8.15 -24.70
CA ILE A 211 17.63 7.84 -23.36
C ILE A 211 18.50 8.96 -22.79
N GLU A 212 19.12 9.77 -23.66
CA GLU A 212 19.91 10.96 -23.27
C GLU A 212 19.02 12.05 -22.66
N ARG A 213 17.77 12.17 -23.13
CA ARG A 213 16.79 13.16 -22.68
C ARG A 213 15.90 12.64 -21.55
N PHE A 214 15.71 11.32 -21.47
CA PHE A 214 14.88 10.62 -20.48
C PHE A 214 15.61 9.40 -19.91
N PRO A 215 16.68 9.61 -19.11
CA PRO A 215 17.46 8.51 -18.56
C PRO A 215 16.59 7.64 -17.64
N ASN A 216 16.73 6.31 -17.72
CA ASN A 216 16.00 5.31 -16.93
C ASN A 216 14.49 5.21 -17.20
N HIS A 217 13.98 5.79 -18.29
CA HIS A 217 12.56 5.67 -18.67
C HIS A 217 12.40 4.81 -19.92
N GLN A 218 11.31 4.06 -19.96
CA GLN A 218 10.90 3.37 -21.18
C GLN A 218 10.22 4.39 -22.11
N ILE A 219 10.67 4.42 -23.36
CA ILE A 219 10.13 5.27 -24.42
C ILE A 219 9.52 4.36 -25.47
N ILE A 220 8.29 4.65 -25.87
CA ILE A 220 7.59 3.96 -26.94
C ILE A 220 7.82 4.78 -28.21
N GLU A 221 8.71 4.31 -29.08
CA GLU A 221 9.07 4.95 -30.35
C GLU A 221 8.09 4.59 -31.47
N GLU A 222 6.80 4.81 -31.22
CA GLU A 222 5.72 4.53 -32.16
C GLU A 222 4.81 5.75 -32.33
N TRP A 223 3.98 5.73 -33.37
CA TRP A 223 2.93 6.74 -33.49
C TRP A 223 1.87 6.53 -32.39
N PRO A 224 1.24 7.59 -31.87
CA PRO A 224 0.33 7.48 -30.73
C PRO A 224 -0.86 6.54 -30.93
N ASP A 225 -1.35 6.43 -32.16
CA ASP A 225 -2.40 5.49 -32.53
C ASP A 225 -1.93 4.03 -32.41
N GLN A 226 -0.68 3.74 -32.77
CA GLN A 226 -0.09 2.39 -32.68
C GLN A 226 0.22 2.01 -31.23
N ALA A 227 0.85 2.93 -30.49
CA ALA A 227 1.26 2.74 -29.10
C ALA A 227 0.08 2.53 -28.12
N LEU A 228 -1.15 2.87 -28.53
CA LEU A 228 -2.37 2.83 -27.72
C LEU A 228 -3.40 1.82 -28.23
N CYS A 229 -3.03 0.94 -29.16
CA CYS A 229 -3.95 -0.05 -29.73
C CYS A 229 -4.37 -1.17 -28.74
N ASP A 230 -3.68 -1.34 -27.61
CA ASP A 230 -3.95 -2.37 -26.59
C ASP A 230 -4.15 -1.79 -25.17
#